data_AF-A0A0W8CTM4-F1
#
_entry.id   AF-A0A0W8CTM4-F1
#
_cell.length_a   1.000
_cell.length_b   1.000
_cell.length_c   1.000
_cell.angle_alpha   90.00
_cell.angle_beta   90.00
_cell.angle_gamma   90.00
#
_symmetry.space_group_name_H-M   'P 1'
#
loop_
_entity.id
_entity.type
_entity.pdbx_description
1 polymer ?
#
loop_
_entity_poly.entity_id
_entity_poly.type
_entity_poly.pdbx_seq_one_letter_code
_entity_poly.pdbx_strand_id
1 'polypeptide(L)'
;MLVGGVIAGIIARFPPLLRIEIVRDFFQIAGLFFDGLYDPVLEFFRDYHPPVGATAVAYVSEVVDTSPNAVTHVNRFMGFVVVVHWVNMVAMLVALAFGVSALRVQLKRLTGWLSFSDTSRGIDDGRAKTIIPYWDIAKEAKHRVWQAFWRAILLELAVPTSSDDVSNQKWKGGGSKDVSVKGTDRLASLEEAVVASGLKRVESHWFGTEHVYTTQLRRLAREALEGVDVYWNNPFGARDGHLDSVTCFGKITRIMADGFNVTMKYKDGTGVVEIPDSDYRIKVKGPRKALMKADHIGLKPTMEESETLSMIFKATESVWKSGLKELREKHRKYRHELIAKHENENAALSDTFWFFVYYNPHLARNKLETYLREHETNPLLQNLPKKHKLALDALYLRQKWVYLNPRQTCWYVFWDDVYARNSGMKKYLKREDFDPLLPTSICYMPPMEKKDLENWLAQRKLLGRWKSFHPDLINMLYDKMSAYEKKLKEDRKQLMKRLLVQSIRRLDEK
;
A
#
# COMPACT_ATOMS: atom_id res chain seq x y z
N MET A 1 13.01 44.18 -17.11
CA MET A 1 11.57 44.37 -17.39
C MET A 1 10.87 43.19 -18.08
N LEU A 2 11.54 42.36 -18.90
CA LEU A 2 10.90 41.23 -19.62
C LEU A 2 10.50 40.02 -18.75
N VAL A 3 11.14 39.80 -17.59
CA VAL A 3 10.87 38.64 -16.71
C VAL A 3 9.65 38.85 -15.80
N GLY A 4 9.35 40.10 -15.42
CA GLY A 4 8.19 40.44 -14.59
C GLY A 4 6.84 40.20 -15.28
N GLY A 5 6.78 40.40 -16.61
CA GLY A 5 5.57 40.17 -17.39
C GLY A 5 5.19 38.68 -17.52
N VAL A 6 6.19 37.78 -17.53
CA VAL A 6 5.95 36.33 -17.61
C VAL A 6 5.42 35.80 -16.27
N ILE A 7 5.97 36.28 -15.15
CA ILE A 7 5.53 35.88 -13.80
C ILE A 7 4.13 36.43 -13.49
N ALA A 8 3.84 37.69 -13.84
CA ALA A 8 2.51 38.27 -13.70
C ALA A 8 1.45 37.52 -14.54
N GLY A 9 1.79 37.07 -15.74
CA GLY A 9 0.92 36.25 -16.58
C GLY A 9 0.66 34.84 -16.04
N ILE A 10 1.59 34.28 -15.27
CA ILE A 10 1.45 32.97 -14.60
C ILE A 10 0.57 33.12 -13.35
N ILE A 11 0.80 34.15 -12.54
CA ILE A 11 0.03 34.42 -11.31
C ILE A 11 -1.44 34.75 -11.65
N ALA A 12 -1.69 35.44 -12.77
CA ALA A 12 -3.02 35.78 -13.25
C ALA A 12 -3.89 34.57 -13.69
N ARG A 13 -3.36 33.34 -13.68
CA ARG A 13 -4.10 32.11 -14.07
C ARG A 13 -4.47 31.18 -12.91
N PHE A 14 -4.05 31.46 -11.68
CA PHE A 14 -4.50 30.69 -10.51
C PHE A 14 -5.93 31.08 -10.09
N PRO A 15 -6.73 30.18 -9.48
CA PRO A 15 -7.95 30.55 -8.78
C PRO A 15 -7.67 31.62 -7.70
N PRO A 16 -8.56 32.60 -7.46
CA PRO A 16 -8.28 33.75 -6.58
C PRO A 16 -7.80 33.37 -5.18
N LEU A 17 -8.35 32.29 -4.61
CA LEU A 17 -8.02 31.81 -3.27
C LEU A 17 -6.58 31.28 -3.15
N LEU A 18 -6.11 30.57 -4.18
CA LEU A 18 -4.76 29.99 -4.20
C LEU A 18 -3.66 31.07 -4.36
N ARG A 19 -4.00 32.23 -4.96
CA ARG A 19 -3.10 33.39 -5.03
C ARG A 19 -2.88 34.01 -3.65
N ILE A 20 -3.95 34.08 -2.86
CA ILE A 20 -3.92 34.71 -1.53
C ILE A 20 -3.14 33.85 -0.55
N GLU A 21 -3.28 32.53 -0.60
CA GLU A 21 -2.54 31.62 0.29
C GLU A 21 -1.04 31.60 0.00
N ILE A 22 -0.62 31.56 -1.27
CA ILE A 22 0.81 31.61 -1.62
C ILE A 22 1.43 32.95 -1.22
N VAL A 23 0.72 34.05 -1.43
CA VAL A 23 1.18 35.39 -1.01
C VAL A 23 1.22 35.50 0.51
N ARG A 24 0.21 34.98 1.22
CA ARG A 24 0.15 34.93 2.69
C ARG A 24 1.31 34.11 3.25
N ASP A 25 1.52 32.90 2.77
CA ASP A 25 2.56 31.99 3.27
C ASP A 25 3.96 32.57 2.95
N PHE A 26 4.14 33.27 1.82
CA PHE A 26 5.36 34.03 1.54
C PHE A 26 5.59 35.16 2.56
N PHE A 27 4.57 35.97 2.85
CA PHE A 27 4.69 37.04 3.87
C PHE A 27 4.89 36.47 5.28
N GLN A 28 4.35 35.29 5.58
CA GLN A 28 4.48 34.63 6.87
C GLN A 28 5.88 34.03 7.06
N ILE A 29 6.45 33.40 6.02
CA ILE A 29 7.83 32.89 6.02
C ILE A 29 8.83 34.05 6.05
N ALA A 30 8.59 35.11 5.27
CA ALA A 30 9.41 36.33 5.31
C ALA A 30 9.33 36.98 6.69
N GLY A 31 8.13 37.09 7.27
CA GLY A 31 7.91 37.61 8.62
C GLY A 31 8.68 36.81 9.68
N LEU A 32 8.53 35.49 9.72
CA LEU A 32 9.24 34.61 10.66
C LEU A 32 10.77 34.62 10.49
N PHE A 33 11.26 34.83 9.27
CA PHE A 33 12.69 34.95 9.01
C PHE A 33 13.25 36.29 9.47
N PHE A 34 12.53 37.40 9.24
CA PHE A 34 12.92 38.71 9.80
C PHE A 34 12.81 38.73 11.33
N ASP A 35 11.82 38.05 11.91
CA ASP A 35 11.69 37.84 13.36
C ASP A 35 12.90 37.05 13.91
N GLY A 36 13.25 35.93 13.26
CA GLY A 36 14.37 35.08 13.66
C GLY A 36 15.76 35.64 13.36
N LEU A 37 15.89 36.65 12.49
CA LEU A 37 17.13 37.40 12.26
C LEU A 37 17.24 38.64 13.14
N TYR A 38 16.13 39.11 13.71
CA TYR A 38 16.13 40.27 14.57
C TYR A 38 17.01 40.04 15.80
N ASP A 39 16.82 38.89 16.47
CA ASP A 39 17.56 38.54 17.68
C ASP A 39 19.06 38.30 17.46
N PRO A 40 19.52 37.51 16.47
CA PRO A 40 20.96 37.31 16.22
C PRO A 40 21.69 38.56 15.73
N VAL A 41 21.00 39.42 14.95
CA VAL A 41 21.57 40.71 14.51
C VAL A 41 21.68 41.66 15.70
N LEU A 42 20.65 41.71 16.57
CA LEU A 42 20.71 42.45 17.82
C LEU A 42 21.79 41.94 18.76
N GLU A 43 21.95 40.62 18.91
CA GLU A 43 23.00 39.99 19.73
C GLU A 43 24.40 40.32 19.21
N PHE A 44 24.61 40.27 17.89
CA PHE A 44 25.88 40.68 17.27
C PHE A 44 26.24 42.14 17.58
N PHE A 45 25.26 43.04 17.61
CA PHE A 45 25.47 44.44 18.02
C PHE A 45 25.62 44.59 19.54
N ARG A 46 25.01 43.70 20.34
CA ARG A 46 25.08 43.69 21.82
C ARG A 46 26.45 43.23 22.33
N ASP A 47 27.07 42.27 21.65
CA ASP A 47 28.38 41.73 22.02
C ASP A 47 29.54 42.68 21.70
N TYR A 48 29.34 43.62 20.77
CA TYR A 48 30.37 44.60 20.41
C TYR A 48 30.36 45.89 21.24
N HIS A 49 29.28 46.20 22.00
CA HIS A 49 29.26 47.29 23.01
C HIS A 49 28.05 47.21 23.98
N PRO A 50 28.24 47.30 25.32
CA PRO A 50 27.16 47.57 26.28
C PRO A 50 27.19 49.03 26.79
N PRO A 51 26.09 49.60 27.37
CA PRO A 51 24.68 49.20 27.34
C PRO A 51 23.70 50.40 27.23
N VAL A 52 22.83 50.49 26.22
CA VAL A 52 21.51 51.15 26.40
C VAL A 52 20.48 50.45 25.53
N GLY A 53 19.59 49.71 26.20
CA GLY A 53 18.39 49.14 25.61
C GLY A 53 17.39 50.23 25.29
N ALA A 54 17.52 50.83 24.12
CA ALA A 54 16.47 51.41 23.30
C ALA A 54 17.14 51.85 21.99
N THR A 55 16.49 51.59 20.86
CA THR A 55 16.86 52.06 19.52
C THR A 55 18.06 51.40 18.83
N ALA A 56 17.96 50.10 18.54
CA ALA A 56 18.76 49.49 17.47
C ALA A 56 18.50 50.16 16.09
N VAL A 57 17.31 50.75 15.91
CA VAL A 57 16.95 51.54 14.72
C VAL A 57 17.72 52.86 14.63
N ALA A 58 18.06 53.50 15.77
CA ALA A 58 18.86 54.73 15.76
C ALA A 58 20.35 54.42 15.51
N TYR A 59 20.86 53.33 16.08
CA TYR A 59 22.27 52.94 15.89
C TYR A 59 22.56 52.47 14.46
N VAL A 60 21.63 51.76 13.80
CA VAL A 60 21.80 51.43 12.37
C VAL A 60 21.81 52.68 11.49
N SER A 61 21.08 53.75 11.85
CA SER A 61 21.22 55.03 11.12
C SER A 61 22.54 55.75 11.39
N GLU A 62 23.14 55.56 12.56
CA GLU A 62 24.34 56.29 12.99
C GLU A 62 25.65 55.58 12.58
N VAL A 63 25.65 54.24 12.50
CA VAL A 63 26.81 53.45 12.00
C VAL A 63 26.93 53.48 10.48
N VAL A 64 25.82 53.71 9.76
CA VAL A 64 25.85 53.96 8.31
C VAL A 64 26.68 55.21 7.98
N ASP A 65 26.82 56.14 8.93
CA ASP A 65 27.59 57.38 8.76
C ASP A 65 29.08 57.29 9.16
N THR A 66 29.57 56.19 9.75
CA THR A 66 30.92 56.19 10.39
C THR A 66 31.92 55.12 9.93
N SER A 67 31.56 54.11 9.12
CA SER A 67 32.57 53.20 8.52
C SER A 67 32.16 52.68 7.12
N PRO A 68 32.82 53.13 6.04
CA PRO A 68 32.52 52.71 4.67
C PRO A 68 32.63 51.18 4.45
N ASN A 69 33.52 50.53 5.22
CA ASN A 69 33.76 49.10 5.10
C ASN A 69 32.60 48.28 5.69
N ALA A 70 32.03 48.72 6.83
CA ALA A 70 30.91 48.03 7.47
C ALA A 70 29.65 48.06 6.58
N VAL A 71 29.33 49.21 5.99
CA VAL A 71 28.22 49.37 5.03
C VAL A 71 28.42 48.47 3.80
N THR A 72 29.66 48.33 3.33
CA THR A 72 29.98 47.47 2.18
C THR A 72 29.80 45.98 2.51
N HIS A 73 30.18 45.53 3.71
CA HIS A 73 29.99 44.14 4.13
C HIS A 73 28.52 43.79 4.35
N VAL A 74 27.74 44.67 4.98
CA VAL A 74 26.29 44.49 5.17
C VAL A 74 25.56 44.44 3.81
N ASN A 75 25.88 45.34 2.88
CA ASN A 75 25.28 45.34 1.55
C ASN A 75 25.60 44.07 0.75
N ARG A 76 26.83 43.54 0.86
CA ARG A 76 27.22 42.27 0.22
C ARG A 76 26.49 41.08 0.81
N PHE A 77 26.36 41.02 2.14
CA PHE A 77 25.61 39.97 2.82
C PHE A 77 24.12 40.01 2.45
N MET A 78 23.50 41.19 2.48
CA MET A 78 22.11 41.37 2.07
C MET A 78 21.90 40.99 0.60
N GLY A 79 22.82 41.37 -0.29
CA GLY A 79 22.80 40.95 -1.69
C GLY A 79 22.85 39.43 -1.87
N PHE A 80 23.70 38.73 -1.12
CA PHE A 80 23.77 37.28 -1.12
C PHE A 80 22.47 36.63 -0.62
N VAL A 81 21.90 37.13 0.50
CA VAL A 81 20.64 36.63 1.06
C VAL A 81 19.50 36.77 0.06
N VAL A 82 19.40 37.91 -0.64
CA VAL A 82 18.38 38.13 -1.69
C VAL A 82 18.54 37.15 -2.85
N VAL A 83 19.77 36.87 -3.30
CA VAL A 83 20.03 35.90 -4.36
C VAL A 83 19.62 34.48 -3.94
N VAL A 84 19.99 34.05 -2.73
CA VAL A 84 19.61 32.73 -2.20
C VAL A 84 18.09 32.60 -2.10
N HIS A 85 17.39 33.63 -1.64
CA HIS A 85 15.93 33.64 -1.56
C HIS A 85 15.27 33.62 -2.93
N TRP A 86 15.83 34.33 -3.91
CA TRP A 86 15.35 34.28 -5.29
C TRP A 86 15.49 32.87 -5.87
N VAL A 87 16.62 32.20 -5.64
CA VAL A 87 16.83 30.80 -6.04
C VAL A 87 15.85 29.87 -5.33
N ASN A 88 15.63 30.03 -4.02
CA ASN A 88 14.68 29.21 -3.26
C ASN A 88 13.22 29.43 -3.73
N MET A 89 12.83 30.68 -3.99
CA MET A 89 11.52 31.02 -4.54
C MET A 89 11.32 30.36 -5.91
N VAL A 90 12.33 30.43 -6.79
CA VAL A 90 12.29 29.73 -8.09
C VAL A 90 12.16 28.22 -7.89
N ALA A 91 12.91 27.63 -6.97
CA ALA A 91 12.82 26.20 -6.66
C ALA A 91 11.43 25.80 -6.14
N MET A 92 10.84 26.57 -5.22
CA MET A 92 9.50 26.34 -4.68
C MET A 92 8.42 26.51 -5.76
N LEU A 93 8.50 27.55 -6.58
CA LEU A 93 7.57 27.75 -7.70
C LEU A 93 7.66 26.62 -8.72
N VAL A 94 8.86 26.11 -8.99
CA VAL A 94 9.06 24.93 -9.84
C VAL A 94 8.45 23.68 -9.19
N ALA A 95 8.69 23.43 -7.90
CA ALA A 95 8.13 22.29 -7.18
C ALA A 95 6.59 22.31 -7.15
N LEU A 96 6.00 23.49 -6.88
CA LEU A 96 4.55 23.69 -6.90
C LEU A 96 3.98 23.53 -8.31
N ALA A 97 4.72 23.95 -9.33
CA ALA A 97 4.37 23.73 -10.72
C ALA A 97 4.37 22.26 -11.15
N PHE A 98 5.27 21.44 -10.58
CA PHE A 98 5.22 19.99 -10.75
C PHE A 98 4.02 19.35 -10.02
N GLY A 99 3.54 19.96 -8.93
CA GLY A 99 2.35 19.52 -8.20
C GLY A 99 1.04 19.66 -8.98
N VAL A 100 0.90 20.69 -9.81
CA VAL A 100 -0.33 20.95 -10.58
C VAL A 100 -0.33 20.19 -11.91
N SER A 101 -1.31 19.30 -12.12
CA SER A 101 -1.39 18.41 -13.30
C SER A 101 -1.39 19.16 -14.65
N ALA A 102 -2.10 20.28 -14.76
CA ALA A 102 -2.14 21.09 -15.97
C ALA A 102 -0.79 21.76 -16.30
N LEU A 103 -0.10 22.25 -15.26
CA LEU A 103 1.21 22.91 -15.41
C LEU A 103 2.32 21.89 -15.67
N ARG A 104 2.22 20.70 -15.05
CA ARG A 104 3.05 19.53 -15.34
C ARG A 104 2.99 19.12 -16.81
N VAL A 105 1.81 19.08 -17.42
CA VAL A 105 1.67 18.77 -18.86
C VAL A 105 2.32 19.85 -19.73
N GLN A 106 2.20 21.13 -19.37
CA GLN A 106 2.87 22.20 -20.10
C GLN A 106 4.40 22.14 -19.97
N LEU A 107 4.91 21.82 -18.79
CA LEU A 107 6.33 21.64 -18.55
C LEU A 107 6.89 20.45 -19.33
N LYS A 108 6.17 19.32 -19.38
CA LYS A 108 6.51 18.17 -20.24
C LYS A 108 6.56 18.55 -21.71
N ARG A 109 5.61 19.37 -22.18
CA ARG A 109 5.62 19.89 -23.57
C ARG A 109 6.83 20.76 -23.88
N LEU A 110 7.27 21.59 -22.94
CA LEU A 110 8.43 22.49 -23.12
C LEU A 110 9.76 21.74 -23.01
N THR A 111 9.87 20.79 -22.08
CA THR A 111 11.11 20.04 -21.82
C THR A 111 11.27 18.81 -22.72
N GLY A 112 10.18 18.34 -23.36
CA GLY A 112 10.18 17.11 -24.13
C GLY A 112 10.40 15.86 -23.26
N TRP A 113 10.18 15.92 -21.96
CA TRP A 113 10.48 14.81 -21.05
C TRP A 113 9.28 13.84 -20.95
N LEU A 114 9.53 12.55 -21.20
CA LEU A 114 8.61 11.44 -20.95
C LEU A 114 8.71 10.92 -19.51
N SER A 115 7.55 10.76 -18.89
CA SER A 115 7.39 10.09 -17.61
C SER A 115 7.10 8.61 -17.81
N PHE A 116 7.59 7.80 -16.86
CA PHE A 116 7.33 6.37 -16.80
C PHE A 116 6.83 5.97 -15.42
N SER A 117 6.15 4.83 -15.32
CA SER A 117 5.69 4.27 -14.06
C SER A 117 6.15 2.84 -13.81
N ASP A 118 6.30 2.50 -12.54
CA ASP A 118 6.61 1.16 -12.05
C ASP A 118 5.53 0.73 -11.06
N THR A 119 4.60 -0.07 -11.54
CA THR A 119 3.49 -0.57 -10.74
C THR A 119 3.94 -1.57 -9.68
N SER A 120 5.10 -2.21 -9.85
CA SER A 120 5.65 -3.14 -8.87
C SER A 120 6.30 -2.42 -7.68
N ARG A 121 6.84 -1.22 -7.92
CA ARG A 121 7.47 -0.36 -6.90
C ARG A 121 6.58 0.78 -6.40
N GLY A 122 5.36 0.91 -6.94
CA GLY A 122 4.43 1.98 -6.59
C GLY A 122 4.89 3.36 -7.05
N ILE A 123 5.70 3.45 -8.12
CA ILE A 123 6.19 4.72 -8.64
C ILE A 123 5.30 5.14 -9.82
N ASP A 124 4.48 6.17 -9.61
CA ASP A 124 3.54 6.64 -10.64
C ASP A 124 4.14 7.60 -11.67
N ASP A 125 5.23 8.29 -11.32
CA ASP A 125 5.86 9.29 -12.17
C ASP A 125 7.37 9.31 -11.92
N GLY A 126 8.14 8.73 -12.84
CA GLY A 126 9.59 8.59 -12.73
C GLY A 126 10.33 8.86 -14.04
N ARG A 127 11.64 9.13 -13.94
CA ARG A 127 12.53 9.25 -15.10
C ARG A 127 12.70 7.88 -15.76
N ALA A 128 12.86 7.86 -17.08
CA ALA A 128 13.21 6.64 -17.82
C ALA A 128 14.40 5.87 -17.19
N LYS A 129 15.48 6.59 -16.86
CA LYS A 129 16.72 6.04 -16.27
C LYS A 129 16.51 5.37 -14.91
N THR A 130 15.50 5.77 -14.14
CA THR A 130 15.22 5.23 -12.80
C THR A 130 14.18 4.10 -12.80
N ILE A 131 13.46 3.96 -13.91
CA ILE A 131 12.30 3.06 -14.03
C ILE A 131 12.61 1.90 -14.97
N ILE A 132 12.91 2.17 -16.24
CA ILE A 132 13.06 1.15 -17.29
C ILE A 132 14.09 0.07 -16.93
N PRO A 133 15.30 0.39 -16.41
CA PRO A 133 16.27 -0.64 -16.07
C PRO A 133 15.77 -1.60 -14.99
N TYR A 134 14.96 -1.12 -14.06
CA TYR A 134 14.50 -1.89 -12.89
C TYR A 134 13.15 -2.56 -13.08
N TRP A 135 12.45 -2.33 -14.20
CA TRP A 135 11.16 -2.95 -14.46
C TRP A 135 11.19 -4.47 -14.36
N ASP A 136 10.21 -5.02 -13.65
CA ASP A 136 9.84 -6.43 -13.78
C ASP A 136 8.79 -6.58 -14.89
N ILE A 137 9.26 -6.82 -16.11
CA ILE A 137 8.42 -6.84 -17.32
C ILE A 137 7.25 -7.83 -17.21
N ALA A 138 7.45 -8.98 -16.54
CA ALA A 138 6.39 -9.96 -16.36
C ALA A 138 5.27 -9.44 -15.45
N LYS A 139 5.65 -8.76 -14.35
CA LYS A 139 4.68 -8.15 -13.43
C LYS A 139 4.00 -6.94 -14.06
N GLU A 140 4.75 -6.07 -14.72
CA GLU A 140 4.18 -4.91 -15.42
C GLU A 140 3.15 -5.33 -16.48
N ALA A 141 3.46 -6.35 -17.29
CA ALA A 141 2.52 -6.89 -18.26
C ALA A 141 1.24 -7.42 -17.58
N LYS A 142 1.40 -8.16 -16.47
CA LYS A 142 0.25 -8.63 -15.67
C LYS A 142 -0.58 -7.47 -15.14
N HIS A 143 0.05 -6.45 -14.57
CA HIS A 143 -0.65 -5.33 -13.96
C HIS A 143 -1.42 -4.51 -15.00
N ARG A 144 -0.82 -4.26 -16.18
CA ARG A 144 -1.37 -3.42 -17.25
C ARG A 144 -2.41 -4.12 -18.12
N VAL A 145 -2.26 -5.42 -18.36
CA VAL A 145 -3.18 -6.17 -19.23
C VAL A 145 -4.27 -6.85 -18.41
N TRP A 146 -3.86 -7.65 -17.43
CA TRP A 146 -4.77 -8.56 -16.73
C TRP A 146 -5.45 -7.90 -15.53
N GLN A 147 -4.68 -7.33 -14.61
CA GLN A 147 -5.25 -6.75 -13.40
C GLN A 147 -6.00 -5.44 -13.68
N ALA A 148 -5.50 -4.61 -14.60
CA ALA A 148 -6.21 -3.42 -15.03
C ALA A 148 -7.60 -3.76 -15.60
N PHE A 149 -7.72 -4.84 -16.38
CA PHE A 149 -9.01 -5.33 -16.88
C PHE A 149 -9.96 -5.69 -15.73
N TRP A 150 -9.51 -6.51 -14.78
CA TRP A 150 -10.36 -6.94 -13.66
C TRP A 150 -10.77 -5.78 -12.77
N ARG A 151 -9.86 -4.84 -12.51
CA ARG A 151 -10.17 -3.61 -11.76
C ARG A 151 -11.24 -2.77 -12.48
N ALA A 152 -11.13 -2.63 -13.81
CA ALA A 152 -12.11 -1.89 -14.60
C ALA A 152 -13.48 -2.58 -14.64
N ILE A 153 -13.52 -3.89 -14.89
CA ILE A 153 -14.77 -4.66 -14.94
C ILE A 153 -15.46 -4.69 -13.58
N LEU A 154 -14.73 -4.95 -12.49
CA LEU A 154 -15.33 -4.96 -11.15
C LEU A 154 -15.84 -3.57 -10.75
N LEU A 155 -15.17 -2.50 -11.18
CA LEU A 155 -15.65 -1.14 -10.97
C LEU A 155 -16.94 -0.87 -11.75
N GLU A 156 -17.00 -1.28 -13.02
CA GLU A 156 -18.21 -1.18 -13.83
C GLU A 156 -19.39 -1.95 -13.22
N LEU A 157 -19.14 -3.18 -12.76
CA LEU A 157 -20.16 -4.01 -12.10
C LEU A 157 -20.60 -3.44 -10.75
N ALA A 158 -19.79 -2.59 -10.10
CA ALA A 158 -20.12 -1.93 -8.85
C ALA A 158 -20.95 -0.65 -9.03
N VAL A 159 -21.07 -0.12 -10.25
CA VAL A 159 -21.92 1.03 -10.57
C VAL A 159 -23.32 0.54 -10.92
N PRO A 160 -24.38 0.95 -10.20
CA PRO A 160 -25.74 0.57 -10.57
C PRO A 160 -26.05 1.10 -11.98
N THR A 161 -26.51 0.19 -12.85
CA THR A 161 -26.95 0.50 -14.21
C THR A 161 -28.35 1.11 -14.14
N SER A 162 -28.42 2.33 -13.60
CA SER A 162 -29.59 3.21 -13.66
C SER A 162 -29.07 4.61 -13.95
N SER A 163 -28.97 4.93 -15.24
CA SER A 163 -29.14 6.30 -15.70
C SER A 163 -30.54 6.75 -15.30
N ASP A 164 -30.64 7.37 -14.13
CA ASP A 164 -31.55 8.46 -13.76
C ASP A 164 -31.18 8.81 -12.31
N ASP A 165 -31.06 10.11 -12.03
CA ASP A 165 -30.60 10.71 -10.78
C ASP A 165 -29.09 10.71 -10.49
N VAL A 166 -28.32 11.29 -11.40
CA VAL A 166 -27.10 12.04 -11.03
C VAL A 166 -27.50 13.47 -10.66
N SER A 167 -28.15 13.65 -9.51
CA SER A 167 -28.04 14.90 -8.77
C SER A 167 -28.31 14.69 -7.28
N ASN A 168 -27.38 15.17 -6.45
CA ASN A 168 -27.50 15.29 -5.00
C ASN A 168 -27.56 14.01 -4.17
N GLN A 169 -26.41 13.36 -3.96
CA GLN A 169 -26.12 12.78 -2.64
C GLN A 169 -24.87 13.43 -2.03
N LYS A 170 -25.15 14.50 -1.29
CA LYS A 170 -24.27 15.09 -0.29
C LYS A 170 -24.11 14.06 0.83
N TRP A 171 -22.86 13.65 1.06
CA TRP A 171 -22.46 12.71 2.11
C TRP A 171 -23.00 13.18 3.47
N LYS A 172 -23.98 12.46 4.03
CA LYS A 172 -24.39 12.58 5.44
C LYS A 172 -23.84 11.37 6.17
N GLY A 173 -22.89 11.62 7.06
CA GLY A 173 -22.37 10.62 7.98
C GLY A 173 -23.42 10.18 8.99
N GLY A 174 -23.31 8.91 9.39
CA GLY A 174 -23.94 8.36 10.58
C GLY A 174 -25.16 7.47 10.31
N GLY A 175 -24.99 6.16 10.49
CA GLY A 175 -26.10 5.22 10.75
C GLY A 175 -26.15 3.99 9.84
N SER A 176 -25.91 2.82 10.44
CA SER A 176 -26.10 1.45 9.94
C SER A 176 -25.15 0.94 8.84
N LYS A 177 -24.09 0.23 9.25
CA LYS A 177 -23.18 -0.53 8.38
C LYS A 177 -23.76 -1.92 8.06
N ASP A 178 -24.79 -1.99 7.24
CA ASP A 178 -25.02 -3.17 6.40
C ASP A 178 -24.57 -2.80 4.98
N VAL A 179 -23.25 -2.68 4.83
CA VAL A 179 -22.62 -2.32 3.57
C VAL A 179 -22.53 -3.58 2.74
N SER A 180 -23.38 -3.72 1.73
CA SER A 180 -23.15 -4.62 0.61
C SER A 180 -21.74 -4.33 0.08
N VAL A 181 -20.78 -5.21 0.38
CA VAL A 181 -19.38 -5.02 -0.02
C VAL A 181 -19.36 -4.99 -1.54
N LYS A 182 -18.87 -3.89 -2.13
CA LYS A 182 -18.72 -3.81 -3.58
C LYS A 182 -17.57 -4.72 -4.02
N GLY A 183 -17.68 -5.34 -5.19
CA GLY A 183 -16.64 -6.25 -5.70
C GLY A 183 -15.24 -5.61 -5.78
N THR A 184 -15.14 -4.30 -5.99
CA THR A 184 -13.89 -3.53 -5.95
C THR A 184 -13.29 -3.42 -4.55
N ASP A 185 -14.13 -3.13 -3.56
CA ASP A 185 -13.71 -2.99 -2.17
C ASP A 185 -13.28 -4.36 -1.64
N ARG A 186 -14.00 -5.42 -2.05
CA ARG A 186 -13.61 -6.79 -1.75
C ARG A 186 -12.26 -7.14 -2.38
N LEU A 187 -12.05 -6.84 -3.66
CA LEU A 187 -10.76 -7.10 -4.31
C LEU A 187 -9.60 -6.40 -3.59
N ALA A 188 -9.78 -5.13 -3.20
CA ALA A 188 -8.78 -4.38 -2.44
C ALA A 188 -8.48 -5.04 -1.08
N SER A 189 -9.52 -5.49 -0.36
CA SER A 189 -9.34 -6.22 0.90
C SER A 189 -8.59 -7.56 0.73
N LEU A 190 -8.81 -8.27 -0.39
CA LEU A 190 -8.08 -9.50 -0.72
C LEU A 190 -6.61 -9.20 -1.04
N GLU A 191 -6.32 -8.13 -1.79
CA GLU A 191 -4.94 -7.68 -2.05
C GLU A 191 -4.20 -7.36 -0.75
N GLU A 192 -4.81 -6.58 0.14
CA GLU A 192 -4.25 -6.25 1.46
C GLU A 192 -4.04 -7.50 2.32
N ALA A 193 -5.01 -8.42 2.29
CA ALA A 193 -4.91 -9.69 3.01
C ALA A 193 -3.72 -10.52 2.53
N VAL A 194 -3.44 -10.55 1.22
CA VAL A 194 -2.29 -11.26 0.65
C VAL A 194 -0.98 -10.58 1.00
N VAL A 195 -0.92 -9.24 0.91
CA VAL A 195 0.29 -8.48 1.26
C VAL A 195 0.68 -8.75 2.71
N ALA A 196 -0.28 -8.73 3.62
CA ALA A 196 0.00 -8.93 5.04
C ALA A 196 0.19 -10.42 5.41
N SER A 197 -0.37 -11.38 4.66
CA SER A 197 -0.18 -12.81 4.92
C SER A 197 1.09 -13.39 4.27
N GLY A 198 1.56 -12.77 3.20
CA GLY A 198 2.65 -13.24 2.35
C GLY A 198 2.19 -14.25 1.28
N LEU A 199 2.62 -14.02 0.03
CA LEU A 199 2.20 -14.79 -1.15
C LEU A 199 2.39 -16.31 -1.02
N LYS A 200 3.55 -16.76 -0.52
CA LYS A 200 3.84 -18.20 -0.36
C LYS A 200 2.86 -18.92 0.56
N ARG A 201 2.38 -18.22 1.59
CA ARG A 201 1.42 -18.77 2.55
C ARG A 201 0.04 -18.89 1.93
N VAL A 202 -0.35 -17.92 1.11
CA VAL A 202 -1.59 -17.95 0.33
C VAL A 202 -1.56 -19.08 -0.69
N GLU A 203 -0.45 -19.24 -1.43
CA GLU A 203 -0.23 -20.38 -2.32
C GLU A 203 -0.39 -21.71 -1.57
N SER A 204 0.33 -21.89 -0.45
CA SER A 204 0.25 -23.11 0.36
C SER A 204 -1.16 -23.36 0.92
N HIS A 205 -1.89 -22.30 1.28
CA HIS A 205 -3.26 -22.40 1.74
C HIS A 205 -4.15 -23.03 0.67
N TRP A 206 -4.15 -22.48 -0.55
CA TRP A 206 -5.00 -22.91 -1.65
C TRP A 206 -4.56 -24.25 -2.28
N PHE A 207 -3.26 -24.52 -2.39
CA PHE A 207 -2.79 -25.87 -2.76
C PHE A 207 -3.26 -26.92 -1.73
N GLY A 208 -3.24 -26.57 -0.45
CA GLY A 208 -3.75 -27.44 0.60
C GLY A 208 -5.27 -27.62 0.58
N THR A 209 -6.05 -26.75 -0.08
CA THR A 209 -7.50 -26.96 -0.25
C THR A 209 -7.81 -27.93 -1.40
N GLU A 210 -6.94 -28.03 -2.41
CA GLU A 210 -7.09 -29.00 -3.50
C GLU A 210 -6.81 -30.44 -3.04
N HIS A 211 -6.02 -30.61 -1.98
CA HIS A 211 -5.64 -31.93 -1.47
C HIS A 211 -6.69 -32.47 -0.48
N VAL A 212 -7.41 -33.53 -0.87
CA VAL A 212 -8.53 -34.12 -0.11
C VAL A 212 -8.16 -34.41 1.35
N TYR A 213 -7.01 -35.03 1.59
CA TYR A 213 -6.53 -35.34 2.95
C TYR A 213 -6.33 -34.08 3.81
N THR A 214 -5.74 -33.03 3.22
CA THR A 214 -5.46 -31.78 3.93
C THR A 214 -6.76 -31.03 4.23
N THR A 215 -7.72 -31.05 3.31
CA THR A 215 -9.06 -30.48 3.49
C THR A 215 -9.84 -31.21 4.58
N GLN A 216 -9.80 -32.54 4.62
CA GLN A 216 -10.42 -33.33 5.69
C GLN A 216 -9.77 -33.03 7.04
N LEU A 217 -8.43 -32.99 7.12
CA LEU A 217 -7.72 -32.67 8.35
C LEU A 217 -8.05 -31.25 8.85
N ARG A 218 -8.16 -30.27 7.94
CA ARG A 218 -8.60 -28.90 8.29
C ARG A 218 -10.04 -28.86 8.76
N ARG A 219 -10.92 -29.68 8.20
CA ARG A 219 -12.32 -29.79 8.66
C ARG A 219 -12.38 -30.41 10.06
N LEU A 220 -11.71 -31.53 10.27
CA LEU A 220 -11.62 -32.19 11.57
C LEU A 220 -11.01 -31.27 12.64
N ALA A 221 -9.95 -30.53 12.30
CA ALA A 221 -9.38 -29.55 13.21
C ALA A 221 -10.36 -28.40 13.53
N ARG A 222 -11.15 -27.92 12.57
CA ARG A 222 -12.16 -26.89 12.83
C ARG A 222 -13.30 -27.39 13.71
N GLU A 223 -13.78 -28.61 13.47
CA GLU A 223 -14.82 -29.26 14.27
C GLU A 223 -14.30 -29.56 15.70
N ALA A 224 -13.11 -30.12 15.83
CA ALA A 224 -12.52 -30.48 17.13
C ALA A 224 -12.11 -29.27 17.98
N LEU A 225 -11.81 -28.14 17.35
CA LEU A 225 -11.41 -26.89 18.03
C LEU A 225 -12.56 -25.87 18.09
N GLU A 226 -13.78 -26.29 17.78
CA GLU A 226 -14.93 -25.40 17.83
C GLU A 226 -15.17 -24.91 19.27
N GLY A 227 -15.06 -23.60 19.49
CA GLY A 227 -15.22 -22.98 20.81
C GLY A 227 -13.95 -22.97 21.68
N VAL A 228 -12.81 -23.36 21.13
CA VAL A 228 -11.48 -23.25 21.76
C VAL A 228 -10.73 -22.07 21.14
N ASP A 229 -10.21 -21.17 21.97
CA ASP A 229 -9.35 -20.07 21.48
C ASP A 229 -7.99 -20.61 21.06
N VAL A 230 -7.56 -20.26 19.85
CA VAL A 230 -6.38 -20.86 19.23
C VAL A 230 -5.39 -19.78 18.77
N TYR A 231 -4.14 -19.78 19.27
CA TYR A 231 -3.14 -18.71 19.06
C TYR A 231 -2.00 -19.12 18.12
N TRP A 232 -1.50 -18.22 17.25
CA TRP A 232 -0.31 -18.49 16.40
C TRP A 232 0.99 -18.44 17.22
N ASN A 233 1.86 -19.44 17.11
CA ASN A 233 3.23 -19.37 17.64
C ASN A 233 4.14 -18.63 16.65
N ASN A 234 4.17 -17.29 16.73
CA ASN A 234 5.12 -16.46 15.99
C ASN A 234 6.08 -15.78 16.98
N PRO A 235 7.40 -16.08 16.96
CA PRO A 235 8.37 -15.41 17.82
C PRO A 235 8.54 -13.90 17.53
N PHE A 236 7.91 -13.38 16.47
CA PHE A 236 7.95 -11.97 16.07
C PHE A 236 6.65 -11.18 16.36
N GLY A 237 5.68 -11.75 17.10
CA GLY A 237 4.43 -11.08 17.50
C GLY A 237 3.27 -11.20 16.49
N ALA A 238 2.10 -10.66 16.88
CA ALA A 238 0.88 -10.64 16.07
C ALA A 238 0.96 -9.63 14.90
N ARG A 239 0.09 -9.80 13.90
CA ARG A 239 0.11 -9.16 12.56
C ARG A 239 0.15 -7.62 12.57
N ASP A 240 -0.28 -7.00 13.66
CA ASP A 240 -0.38 -5.54 13.85
C ASP A 240 0.52 -5.01 14.99
N GLY A 241 1.33 -5.86 15.62
CA GLY A 241 2.15 -5.48 16.77
C GLY A 241 1.37 -5.33 18.09
N HIS A 242 0.06 -5.61 18.10
CA HIS A 242 -0.75 -5.64 19.31
C HIS A 242 -1.02 -7.09 19.74
N LEU A 243 -0.66 -7.41 20.98
CA LEU A 243 -1.02 -8.66 21.65
C LEU A 243 -2.45 -8.57 22.18
N ASP A 244 -3.44 -8.48 21.29
CA ASP A 244 -4.85 -8.47 21.67
C ASP A 244 -5.62 -9.68 21.12
N SER A 245 -6.79 -9.93 21.70
CA SER A 245 -7.65 -11.06 21.33
C SER A 245 -8.28 -10.92 19.94
N VAL A 246 -8.05 -9.81 19.23
CA VAL A 246 -8.66 -9.53 17.91
C VAL A 246 -7.76 -10.03 16.77
N THR A 247 -6.43 -10.07 16.98
CA THR A 247 -5.45 -10.35 15.90
C THR A 247 -4.80 -11.74 15.93
N CYS A 248 -5.05 -12.55 16.95
CA CYS A 248 -4.29 -13.76 17.24
C CYS A 248 -4.93 -15.11 16.86
N PHE A 249 -5.93 -15.20 15.99
CA PHE A 249 -6.59 -16.49 15.74
C PHE A 249 -5.86 -17.40 14.72
N GLY A 250 -5.17 -18.45 15.22
CA GLY A 250 -4.84 -19.69 14.49
C GLY A 250 -3.53 -20.48 14.81
N LYS A 251 -3.37 -21.17 15.95
CA LYS A 251 -2.97 -22.62 16.09
C LYS A 251 -2.15 -23.01 17.35
N ILE A 252 -2.81 -23.83 18.19
CA ILE A 252 -2.35 -24.87 19.13
C ILE A 252 -0.84 -24.87 19.41
N THR A 253 -0.45 -24.08 20.41
CA THR A 253 0.30 -24.54 21.58
C THR A 253 0.00 -23.56 22.71
N ARG A 254 -0.16 -24.08 23.91
CA ARG A 254 -0.60 -23.36 25.11
C ARG A 254 0.52 -22.42 25.60
N ILE A 255 0.65 -21.25 24.98
CA ILE A 255 1.25 -20.10 25.66
C ILE A 255 0.06 -19.32 26.17
N MET A 256 -0.27 -19.56 27.44
CA MET A 256 -1.23 -18.73 28.16
C MET A 256 -0.79 -17.28 27.94
N ALA A 257 -1.67 -16.42 27.42
CA ALA A 257 -1.51 -14.98 27.63
C ALA A 257 -1.13 -14.77 29.09
N ASP A 258 -0.18 -13.87 29.39
CA ASP A 258 0.22 -13.54 30.77
C ASP A 258 -1.05 -13.48 31.61
N GLY A 259 -1.25 -14.51 32.43
CA GLY A 259 -2.58 -14.82 32.94
C GLY A 259 -3.13 -13.66 33.76
N PHE A 260 -4.40 -13.76 34.15
CA PHE A 260 -4.89 -12.88 35.20
C PHE A 260 -4.04 -13.08 36.47
N ASN A 261 -3.53 -12.01 37.05
CA ASN A 261 -2.86 -12.09 38.35
C ASN A 261 -3.96 -12.26 39.43
N VAL A 262 -4.35 -13.51 39.67
CA VAL A 262 -5.40 -13.83 40.62
C VAL A 262 -4.81 -13.90 42.02
N THR A 263 -5.29 -13.01 42.88
CA THR A 263 -4.95 -13.01 44.30
C THR A 263 -6.22 -13.00 45.12
N MET A 264 -6.23 -13.76 46.22
CA MET A 264 -7.35 -13.77 47.16
C MET A 264 -6.94 -13.09 48.46
N LYS A 265 -7.75 -12.12 48.87
CA LYS A 265 -7.48 -11.29 50.05
C LYS A 265 -8.43 -11.64 51.18
N TYR A 266 -7.87 -12.11 52.28
CA TYR A 266 -8.59 -12.34 53.54
C TYR A 266 -8.47 -11.13 54.45
N LYS A 267 -9.52 -10.83 55.22
CA LYS A 267 -9.52 -9.71 56.19
C LYS A 267 -9.08 -10.14 57.59
N ASP A 268 -9.12 -11.43 57.87
CA ASP A 268 -8.83 -12.07 59.14
C ASP A 268 -8.44 -13.53 58.91
N GLY A 269 -7.86 -14.17 59.94
CA GLY A 269 -7.58 -15.60 59.92
C GLY A 269 -6.36 -16.01 60.73
N THR A 270 -6.01 -17.28 60.59
CA THR A 270 -4.80 -17.87 61.17
C THR A 270 -4.00 -18.49 60.05
N GLY A 271 -2.74 -18.12 59.90
CA GLY A 271 -1.90 -18.59 58.80
C GLY A 271 -0.46 -18.83 59.23
N VAL A 272 0.30 -19.49 58.36
CA VAL A 272 1.75 -19.62 58.48
C VAL A 272 2.36 -18.85 57.32
N VAL A 273 3.18 -17.85 57.63
CA VAL A 273 3.92 -17.08 56.62
C VAL A 273 5.34 -17.62 56.57
N GLU A 274 5.78 -17.99 55.37
CA GLU A 274 7.18 -18.31 55.07
C GLU A 274 7.87 -17.02 54.63
N ILE A 275 9.00 -16.70 55.27
CA ILE A 275 9.82 -15.55 54.91
C ILE A 275 10.71 -15.99 53.73
N PRO A 276 10.75 -15.26 52.61
CA PRO A 276 11.67 -15.56 51.52
C PRO A 276 13.11 -15.64 52.04
N ASP A 277 13.85 -16.67 51.63
CA ASP A 277 15.24 -16.95 52.03
C ASP A 277 15.46 -17.38 53.49
N SER A 278 14.44 -17.91 54.19
CA SER A 278 14.62 -18.60 55.47
C SER A 278 13.67 -19.78 55.69
N ASP A 279 14.09 -20.81 56.41
CA ASP A 279 13.24 -21.94 56.85
C ASP A 279 12.27 -21.58 58.00
N TYR A 280 12.21 -20.31 58.40
CA TYR A 280 11.36 -19.88 59.50
C TYR A 280 9.91 -19.65 59.07
N ARG A 281 9.02 -20.43 59.69
CA ARG A 281 7.56 -20.36 59.53
C ARG A 281 6.93 -19.63 60.71
N ILE A 282 6.40 -18.43 60.49
CA ILE A 282 5.75 -17.64 61.54
C ILE A 282 4.25 -17.92 61.54
N LYS A 283 3.71 -18.41 62.67
CA LYS A 283 2.26 -18.50 62.90
C LYS A 283 1.70 -17.10 63.16
N VAL A 284 0.82 -16.64 62.29
CA VAL A 284 0.21 -15.30 62.36
C VAL A 284 -1.27 -15.44 62.71
N LYS A 285 -1.74 -14.63 63.67
CA LYS A 285 -3.13 -14.58 64.15
C LYS A 285 -3.60 -13.12 64.23
N GLY A 286 -4.84 -12.85 63.84
CA GLY A 286 -5.51 -11.55 64.04
C GLY A 286 -6.08 -10.92 62.76
N PRO A 287 -6.55 -9.66 62.80
CA PRO A 287 -7.21 -8.94 61.70
C PRO A 287 -6.23 -8.48 60.61
N ARG A 288 -5.24 -9.33 60.30
CA ARG A 288 -4.20 -9.02 59.32
C ARG A 288 -4.69 -9.43 57.94
N LYS A 289 -4.51 -8.53 56.98
CA LYS A 289 -4.85 -8.76 55.57
C LYS A 289 -3.87 -9.78 54.98
N ALA A 290 -4.31 -11.01 54.74
CA ALA A 290 -3.51 -12.02 54.05
C ALA A 290 -3.80 -11.99 52.55
N LEU A 291 -2.75 -12.01 51.72
CA LEU A 291 -2.85 -12.08 50.27
C LEU A 291 -2.33 -13.43 49.81
N MET A 292 -3.22 -14.29 49.34
CA MET A 292 -2.88 -15.61 48.82
C MET A 292 -2.79 -15.58 47.30
N LYS A 293 -1.80 -16.30 46.74
CA LYS A 293 -1.58 -16.41 45.28
C LYS A 293 -2.57 -17.38 44.62
N ALA A 294 -2.59 -17.41 43.29
CA ALA A 294 -3.48 -18.25 42.48
C ALA A 294 -3.47 -19.74 42.85
N ASP A 295 -2.31 -20.31 43.24
CA ASP A 295 -2.20 -21.71 43.67
C ASP A 295 -3.10 -22.03 44.88
N HIS A 296 -3.39 -21.04 45.73
CA HIS A 296 -4.22 -21.22 46.91
C HIS A 296 -5.68 -21.55 46.59
N ILE A 297 -6.19 -21.08 45.45
CA ILE A 297 -7.51 -21.46 44.91
C ILE A 297 -7.41 -22.62 43.91
N GLY A 298 -6.24 -23.24 43.80
CA GLY A 298 -6.03 -24.37 42.93
C GLY A 298 -5.79 -24.01 41.45
N LEU A 299 -5.52 -22.75 41.13
CA LEU A 299 -5.09 -22.33 39.79
C LEU A 299 -3.57 -22.53 39.67
N LYS A 300 -3.17 -23.69 39.15
CA LYS A 300 -1.77 -24.04 38.89
C LYS A 300 -1.27 -23.43 37.58
N PRO A 301 0.05 -23.31 37.36
CA PRO A 301 0.61 -22.88 36.06
C PRO A 301 0.18 -23.76 34.87
N THR A 302 -0.08 -25.05 35.11
CA THR A 302 -0.62 -25.96 34.09
C THR A 302 -2.07 -25.67 33.75
N MET A 303 -2.79 -24.86 34.53
CA MET A 303 -4.20 -24.48 34.34
C MET A 303 -5.11 -25.70 34.14
N GLU A 304 -4.70 -26.83 34.70
CA GLU A 304 -5.52 -28.02 34.84
C GLU A 304 -6.42 -27.83 36.06
N GLU A 305 -7.64 -28.35 35.97
CA GLU A 305 -8.58 -28.32 37.08
C GLU A 305 -8.00 -29.11 38.25
N SER A 306 -7.68 -28.42 39.34
CA SER A 306 -7.28 -29.06 40.59
C SER A 306 -8.51 -29.39 41.43
N GLU A 307 -8.35 -30.30 42.39
CA GLU A 307 -9.41 -30.67 43.32
C GLU A 307 -9.98 -29.46 44.09
N THR A 308 -9.11 -28.53 44.53
CA THR A 308 -9.51 -27.28 45.17
C THR A 308 -10.36 -26.40 44.26
N LEU A 309 -9.94 -26.25 43.00
CA LEU A 309 -10.68 -25.46 42.02
C LEU A 309 -12.03 -26.10 41.68
N SER A 310 -12.07 -27.42 41.56
CA SER A 310 -13.29 -28.20 41.33
C SER A 310 -14.30 -28.04 42.47
N MET A 311 -13.83 -28.10 43.73
CA MET A 311 -14.67 -27.83 44.90
C MET A 311 -15.24 -26.41 44.87
N ILE A 312 -14.43 -25.41 44.54
CA ILE A 312 -14.88 -24.01 44.43
C ILE A 312 -15.92 -23.87 43.32
N PHE A 313 -15.68 -24.42 42.13
CA PHE A 313 -16.64 -24.37 41.03
C PHE A 313 -17.96 -25.06 41.37
N LYS A 314 -17.91 -26.21 42.03
CA LYS A 314 -19.11 -26.92 42.49
C LYS A 314 -19.88 -26.11 43.54
N ALA A 315 -19.19 -25.51 44.51
CA ALA A 315 -19.81 -24.69 45.56
C ALA A 315 -20.42 -23.38 45.02
N THR A 316 -19.83 -22.83 43.95
CA THR A 316 -20.26 -21.56 43.33
C THR A 316 -21.07 -21.75 42.06
N GLU A 317 -21.49 -22.99 41.73
CA GLU A 317 -22.17 -23.33 40.48
C GLU A 317 -23.40 -22.44 40.22
N SER A 318 -24.18 -22.16 41.26
CA SER A 318 -25.36 -21.28 41.18
C SER A 318 -25.04 -19.85 40.75
N VAL A 319 -23.81 -19.38 40.98
CA VAL A 319 -23.36 -18.01 40.68
C VAL A 319 -22.87 -17.90 39.24
N TRP A 320 -22.04 -18.85 38.76
CA TRP A 320 -21.39 -18.72 37.44
C TRP A 320 -22.14 -19.43 36.32
N LYS A 321 -23.02 -20.42 36.60
CA LYS A 321 -23.68 -21.23 35.55
C LYS A 321 -24.56 -20.38 34.62
N SER A 322 -25.26 -19.39 35.16
CA SER A 322 -26.04 -18.42 34.38
C SER A 322 -25.14 -17.53 33.52
N GLY A 323 -24.07 -16.98 34.09
CA GLY A 323 -23.08 -16.16 33.37
C GLY A 323 -22.36 -16.94 32.27
N LEU A 324 -22.04 -18.22 32.49
CA LEU A 324 -21.44 -19.09 31.47
C LEU A 324 -22.40 -19.34 30.30
N LYS A 325 -23.70 -19.50 30.57
CA LYS A 325 -24.72 -19.62 29.52
C LYS A 325 -24.76 -18.35 28.67
N GLU A 326 -24.80 -17.19 29.31
CA GLU A 326 -24.80 -15.89 28.63
C GLU A 326 -23.52 -15.67 27.80
N LEU A 327 -22.35 -15.99 28.37
CA LEU A 327 -21.06 -15.89 27.67
C LEU A 327 -21.02 -16.78 26.42
N ARG A 328 -21.47 -18.04 26.54
CA ARG A 328 -21.58 -18.98 25.41
C ARG A 328 -22.53 -18.47 24.34
N GLU A 329 -23.63 -17.83 24.72
CA GLU A 329 -24.58 -17.23 23.79
C GLU A 329 -23.98 -16.03 23.06
N LYS A 330 -23.28 -15.14 23.77
CA LYS A 330 -22.52 -14.03 23.18
C LYS A 330 -21.48 -14.54 22.18
N HIS A 331 -20.69 -15.55 22.56
CA HIS A 331 -19.69 -16.15 21.66
C HIS A 331 -20.33 -16.81 20.43
N ARG A 332 -21.49 -17.45 20.60
CA ARG A 332 -22.23 -18.04 19.48
C ARG A 332 -22.73 -16.96 18.53
N LYS A 333 -23.33 -15.89 19.06
CA LYS A 333 -23.81 -14.73 18.28
C LYS A 333 -22.67 -14.08 17.51
N TYR A 334 -21.56 -13.76 18.17
CA TYR A 334 -20.37 -13.21 17.53
C TYR A 334 -19.86 -14.08 16.37
N ARG A 335 -19.80 -15.41 16.56
CA ARG A 335 -19.39 -16.34 15.50
C ARG A 335 -20.36 -16.37 14.33
N HIS A 336 -21.67 -16.40 14.59
CA HIS A 336 -22.67 -16.34 13.52
C HIS A 336 -22.60 -15.02 12.75
N GLU A 337 -22.38 -13.89 13.43
CA GLU A 337 -22.19 -12.60 12.77
C GLU A 337 -20.95 -12.59 11.88
N LEU A 338 -19.84 -13.21 12.31
CA LEU A 338 -18.64 -13.37 11.48
C LEU A 338 -18.87 -14.27 10.28
N ILE A 339 -19.59 -15.38 10.44
CA ILE A 339 -19.95 -16.28 9.33
C ILE A 339 -20.82 -15.53 8.32
N ALA A 340 -21.86 -14.85 8.79
CA ALA A 340 -22.74 -14.06 7.93
C ALA A 340 -21.97 -12.95 7.19
N LYS A 341 -21.05 -12.26 7.89
CA LYS A 341 -20.16 -11.28 7.26
C LYS A 341 -19.30 -11.91 6.16
N HIS A 342 -18.71 -13.07 6.43
CA HIS A 342 -17.89 -13.79 5.47
C HIS A 342 -18.70 -14.30 4.27
N GLU A 343 -19.92 -14.80 4.48
CA GLU A 343 -20.84 -15.19 3.42
C GLU A 343 -21.23 -14.01 2.55
N ASN A 344 -21.53 -12.85 3.14
CA ASN A 344 -21.82 -11.62 2.42
C ASN A 344 -20.61 -11.13 1.60
N GLU A 345 -19.40 -11.22 2.15
CA GLU A 345 -18.17 -10.89 1.43
C GLU A 345 -17.93 -11.84 0.25
N ASN A 346 -18.10 -13.15 0.44
CA ASN A 346 -17.99 -14.15 -0.62
C ASN A 346 -19.10 -14.04 -1.67
N ALA A 347 -20.28 -13.54 -1.29
CA ALA A 347 -21.37 -13.23 -2.21
C ALA A 347 -21.03 -12.08 -3.16
N ALA A 348 -20.20 -11.13 -2.72
CA ALA A 348 -19.73 -10.04 -3.56
C ALA A 348 -18.62 -10.48 -4.52
N LEU A 349 -17.59 -11.14 -3.99
CA LEU A 349 -16.45 -11.70 -4.73
C LEU A 349 -15.78 -12.77 -3.86
N SER A 350 -15.64 -13.99 -4.40
CA SER A 350 -15.10 -15.10 -3.61
C SER A 350 -13.66 -14.88 -3.14
N ASP A 351 -13.29 -15.44 -1.99
CA ASP A 351 -11.90 -15.45 -1.49
C ASP A 351 -10.93 -16.12 -2.47
N THR A 352 -11.44 -17.10 -3.21
CA THR A 352 -10.67 -17.86 -4.19
C THR A 352 -10.34 -17.03 -5.43
N PHE A 353 -11.12 -15.98 -5.72
CA PHE A 353 -11.02 -15.19 -6.95
C PHE A 353 -9.62 -14.59 -7.12
N TRP A 354 -9.08 -14.05 -6.02
CA TRP A 354 -7.78 -13.39 -6.07
C TRP A 354 -6.68 -14.35 -6.57
N PHE A 355 -6.69 -15.59 -6.09
CA PHE A 355 -5.65 -16.55 -6.39
C PHE A 355 -5.84 -17.21 -7.76
N PHE A 356 -7.03 -17.75 -8.04
CA PHE A 356 -7.26 -18.52 -9.26
C PHE A 356 -7.44 -17.65 -10.51
N VAL A 357 -7.99 -16.45 -10.36
CA VAL A 357 -8.29 -15.54 -11.47
C VAL A 357 -7.33 -14.36 -11.47
N TYR A 358 -7.37 -13.50 -10.45
CA TYR A 358 -6.71 -12.20 -10.49
C TYR A 358 -5.18 -12.28 -10.51
N TYR A 359 -4.59 -13.24 -9.79
CA TYR A 359 -3.15 -13.45 -9.74
C TYR A 359 -2.60 -14.18 -10.97
N ASN A 360 -3.44 -14.88 -11.74
CA ASN A 360 -3.04 -15.76 -12.83
C ASN A 360 -3.24 -15.13 -14.23
N PRO A 361 -2.26 -14.38 -14.77
CA PRO A 361 -2.38 -13.70 -16.07
C PRO A 361 -2.33 -14.63 -17.27
N HIS A 362 -2.21 -15.94 -17.08
CA HIS A 362 -2.20 -16.94 -18.16
C HIS A 362 -3.41 -17.89 -18.09
N LEU A 363 -4.42 -17.55 -17.29
CA LEU A 363 -5.63 -18.34 -17.16
C LEU A 363 -6.37 -18.42 -18.50
N ALA A 364 -6.51 -19.63 -19.03
CA ALA A 364 -7.23 -19.88 -20.28
C ALA A 364 -8.72 -19.51 -20.15
N ARG A 365 -9.31 -19.01 -21.24
CA ARG A 365 -10.68 -18.51 -21.26
C ARG A 365 -11.72 -19.53 -20.80
N ASN A 366 -11.63 -20.75 -21.30
CA ASN A 366 -12.53 -21.82 -20.90
C ASN A 366 -12.47 -22.09 -19.38
N LYS A 367 -11.27 -22.05 -18.79
CA LYS A 367 -11.09 -22.22 -17.34
C LYS A 367 -11.67 -21.04 -16.56
N LEU A 368 -11.52 -19.82 -17.06
CA LEU A 368 -12.13 -18.63 -16.46
C LEU A 368 -13.66 -18.73 -16.48
N GLU A 369 -14.26 -19.07 -17.62
CA GLU A 369 -15.72 -19.15 -17.76
C GLU A 369 -16.32 -20.26 -16.89
N THR A 370 -15.65 -21.41 -16.81
CA THR A 370 -16.00 -22.49 -15.88
C THR A 370 -15.91 -22.00 -14.43
N TYR A 371 -14.82 -21.32 -14.06
CA TYR A 371 -14.64 -20.78 -12.71
C TYR A 371 -15.75 -19.80 -12.33
N LEU A 372 -16.04 -18.82 -13.18
CA LEU A 372 -17.09 -17.84 -12.93
C LEU A 372 -18.49 -18.47 -12.82
N ARG A 373 -18.75 -19.58 -13.51
CA ARG A 373 -20.03 -20.27 -13.46
C ARG A 373 -20.19 -21.17 -12.23
N GLU A 374 -19.12 -21.85 -11.83
CA GLU A 374 -19.17 -22.94 -10.85
C GLU A 374 -18.74 -22.50 -9.44
N HIS A 375 -17.88 -21.49 -9.32
CA HIS A 375 -17.30 -21.07 -8.04
C HIS A 375 -17.80 -19.71 -7.53
N GLU A 376 -18.14 -18.78 -8.43
CA GLU A 376 -18.69 -17.48 -8.01
C GLU A 376 -20.19 -17.58 -7.75
N THR A 377 -20.65 -16.93 -6.69
CA THR A 377 -22.07 -16.85 -6.30
C THR A 377 -22.76 -15.60 -6.84
N ASN A 378 -21.98 -14.55 -7.17
CA ASN A 378 -22.49 -13.30 -7.70
C ASN A 378 -23.07 -13.48 -9.12
N PRO A 379 -24.37 -13.25 -9.35
CA PRO A 379 -25.00 -13.42 -10.66
C PRO A 379 -24.41 -12.53 -11.76
N LEU A 380 -23.86 -11.36 -11.41
CA LEU A 380 -23.21 -10.46 -12.36
C LEU A 380 -21.89 -11.06 -12.88
N LEU A 381 -21.12 -11.72 -12.00
CA LEU A 381 -19.88 -12.40 -12.36
C LEU A 381 -20.17 -13.68 -13.15
N GLN A 382 -21.19 -14.45 -12.77
CA GLN A 382 -21.62 -15.64 -13.51
C GLN A 382 -22.07 -15.30 -14.94
N ASN A 383 -22.74 -14.16 -15.13
CA ASN A 383 -23.19 -13.71 -16.45
C ASN A 383 -22.16 -12.86 -17.23
N LEU A 384 -21.00 -12.56 -16.63
CA LEU A 384 -19.94 -11.77 -17.24
C LEU A 384 -19.50 -12.32 -18.61
N PRO A 385 -19.31 -13.65 -18.81
CA PRO A 385 -18.96 -14.20 -20.13
C PRO A 385 -19.96 -13.89 -21.23
N LYS A 386 -21.25 -13.73 -20.87
CA LYS A 386 -22.32 -13.39 -21.81
C LYS A 386 -22.42 -11.89 -22.03
N LYS A 387 -22.49 -11.11 -20.95
CA LYS A 387 -22.70 -9.65 -20.98
C LYS A 387 -21.49 -8.88 -21.50
N HIS A 388 -20.28 -9.27 -21.09
CA HIS A 388 -19.02 -8.62 -21.45
C HIS A 388 -18.18 -9.44 -22.43
N LYS A 389 -18.83 -10.19 -23.33
CA LYS A 389 -18.17 -11.07 -24.30
C LYS A 389 -17.09 -10.34 -25.11
N LEU A 390 -17.42 -9.16 -25.65
CA LEU A 390 -16.47 -8.37 -26.47
C LEU A 390 -15.26 -7.89 -25.67
N ALA A 391 -15.45 -7.53 -24.40
CA ALA A 391 -14.36 -7.12 -23.52
C ALA A 391 -13.43 -8.30 -23.19
N LEU A 392 -13.99 -9.49 -22.95
CA LEU A 392 -13.21 -10.72 -22.79
C LEU A 392 -12.50 -11.12 -24.09
N ASP A 393 -13.16 -11.02 -25.24
CA ASP A 393 -12.55 -11.28 -26.55
C ASP A 393 -11.31 -10.38 -26.74
N ALA A 394 -11.46 -9.08 -26.48
CA ALA A 394 -10.37 -8.11 -26.57
C ALA A 394 -9.25 -8.41 -25.56
N LEU A 395 -9.58 -8.76 -24.32
CA LEU A 395 -8.59 -9.14 -23.29
C LEU A 395 -7.76 -10.33 -23.75
N TYR A 396 -8.39 -11.41 -24.22
CA TYR A 396 -7.70 -12.63 -24.61
C TYR A 396 -6.90 -12.46 -25.89
N LEU A 397 -7.37 -11.65 -26.85
CA LEU A 397 -6.58 -11.26 -28.02
C LEU A 397 -5.34 -10.46 -27.62
N ARG A 398 -5.50 -9.47 -26.72
CA ARG A 398 -4.39 -8.67 -26.18
C ARG A 398 -3.41 -9.53 -25.42
N GLN A 399 -3.89 -10.39 -24.52
CA GLN A 399 -3.06 -11.32 -23.74
C GLN A 399 -2.23 -12.23 -24.69
N LYS A 400 -2.88 -12.84 -25.69
CA LYS A 400 -2.20 -13.70 -26.67
C LYS A 400 -1.10 -12.94 -27.43
N TRP A 401 -1.36 -11.68 -27.81
CA TRP A 401 -0.38 -10.84 -28.47
C TRP A 401 0.80 -10.46 -27.54
N VAL A 402 0.50 -9.89 -26.38
CA VAL A 402 1.51 -9.39 -25.43
C VAL A 402 2.45 -10.48 -24.95
N TYR A 403 1.92 -11.69 -24.73
CA TYR A 403 2.71 -12.84 -24.24
C TYR A 403 3.25 -13.74 -25.36
N LEU A 404 3.18 -13.32 -26.63
CA LEU A 404 3.66 -14.13 -27.76
C LEU A 404 5.17 -14.45 -27.67
N ASN A 405 5.97 -13.44 -27.33
CA ASN A 405 7.41 -13.59 -27.12
C ASN A 405 7.93 -12.51 -26.14
N PRO A 406 9.13 -12.70 -25.54
CA PRO A 406 9.67 -11.77 -24.55
C PRO A 406 9.85 -10.34 -25.06
N ARG A 407 10.31 -10.18 -26.31
CA ARG A 407 10.51 -8.87 -26.95
C ARG A 407 9.18 -8.14 -27.09
N GLN A 408 8.12 -8.83 -27.51
CA GLN A 408 6.77 -8.30 -27.63
C GLN A 408 6.20 -7.85 -26.29
N THR A 409 6.42 -8.62 -25.22
CA THR A 409 5.96 -8.25 -23.87
C THR A 409 6.60 -6.95 -23.41
N CYS A 410 7.93 -6.84 -23.54
CA CYS A 410 8.66 -5.62 -23.17
C CYS A 410 8.27 -4.43 -24.06
N TRP A 411 8.08 -4.67 -25.37
CA TRP A 411 7.62 -3.66 -26.32
C TRP A 411 6.25 -3.09 -25.94
N TYR A 412 5.28 -3.97 -25.68
CA TYR A 412 3.95 -3.56 -25.26
C TYR A 412 4.00 -2.75 -23.96
N VAL A 413 4.67 -3.26 -22.92
CA VAL A 413 4.77 -2.58 -21.61
C VAL A 413 5.35 -1.18 -21.76
N PHE A 414 6.41 -1.02 -22.56
CA PHE A 414 7.03 0.28 -22.78
C PHE A 414 6.06 1.27 -23.44
N TRP A 415 5.44 0.89 -24.56
CA TRP A 415 4.58 1.81 -25.31
C TRP A 415 3.24 2.10 -24.62
N ASP A 416 2.68 1.10 -23.94
CA ASP A 416 1.51 1.27 -23.07
C ASP A 416 1.80 2.30 -21.97
N ASP A 417 2.97 2.22 -21.32
CA ASP A 417 3.37 3.19 -20.29
C ASP A 417 3.65 4.58 -20.85
N VAL A 418 4.30 4.66 -22.01
CA VAL A 418 4.50 5.92 -22.73
C VAL A 418 3.16 6.61 -22.92
N TYR A 419 2.12 5.92 -23.42
CA TYR A 419 0.82 6.54 -23.59
C TYR A 419 0.14 6.86 -22.26
N ALA A 420 0.09 5.90 -21.32
CA ALA A 420 -0.59 6.05 -20.04
C ALA A 420 -0.10 7.27 -19.26
N ARG A 421 1.21 7.52 -19.24
CA ARG A 421 1.81 8.63 -18.45
C ARG A 421 1.99 9.93 -19.23
N ASN A 422 1.80 9.91 -20.55
CA ASN A 422 2.10 11.05 -21.41
C ASN A 422 0.97 11.44 -22.38
N SER A 423 -0.19 10.79 -22.33
CA SER A 423 -1.37 11.07 -23.18
C SER A 423 -1.87 12.53 -23.12
N GLY A 424 -1.55 13.28 -22.06
CA GLY A 424 -1.79 14.73 -21.97
C GLY A 424 -1.03 15.56 -23.02
N MET A 425 -0.02 14.99 -23.69
CA MET A 425 0.74 15.58 -24.78
C MET A 425 0.14 15.31 -26.17
N LYS A 426 -1.20 15.36 -26.28
CA LYS A 426 -1.99 15.03 -27.51
C LYS A 426 -1.48 15.65 -28.83
N LYS A 427 -0.82 16.82 -28.78
CA LYS A 427 -0.24 17.47 -29.97
C LYS A 427 0.97 16.71 -30.56
N TYR A 428 1.70 15.99 -29.71
CA TYR A 428 2.93 15.28 -30.08
C TYR A 428 2.71 13.76 -30.09
N LEU A 429 2.02 13.22 -29.09
CA LEU A 429 1.62 11.83 -29.03
C LEU A 429 0.21 11.70 -29.60
N LYS A 430 0.14 11.46 -30.90
CA LYS A 430 -1.12 11.21 -31.62
C LYS A 430 -1.81 9.97 -31.07
N ARG A 431 -3.13 10.03 -30.93
CA ARG A 431 -3.91 8.92 -30.37
C ARG A 431 -3.78 7.68 -31.24
N GLU A 432 -3.83 7.85 -32.55
CA GLU A 432 -3.83 6.80 -33.57
C GLU A 432 -2.54 5.95 -33.54
N ASP A 433 -1.44 6.58 -33.13
CA ASP A 433 -0.10 5.97 -33.08
C ASP A 433 0.22 5.31 -31.73
N PHE A 434 -0.36 5.78 -30.62
CA PHE A 434 0.09 5.40 -29.27
C PHE A 434 -1.01 4.85 -28.35
N ASP A 435 -2.30 5.10 -28.59
CA ASP A 435 -3.38 4.67 -27.71
C ASP A 435 -3.58 3.14 -27.76
N PRO A 436 -3.36 2.39 -26.66
CA PRO A 436 -3.55 0.94 -26.62
C PRO A 436 -4.99 0.47 -26.82
N LEU A 437 -5.97 1.37 -26.90
CA LEU A 437 -7.33 1.07 -27.31
C LEU A 437 -7.48 0.93 -28.83
N LEU A 438 -6.53 1.47 -29.60
CA LEU A 438 -6.55 1.41 -31.07
C LEU A 438 -5.66 0.28 -31.59
N PRO A 439 -6.13 -0.54 -32.53
CA PRO A 439 -5.36 -1.65 -33.08
C PRO A 439 -4.15 -1.19 -33.91
N THR A 440 -4.16 0.07 -34.37
CA THR A 440 -3.06 0.70 -35.12
C THR A 440 -1.92 1.20 -34.23
N SER A 441 -2.06 1.13 -32.90
CA SER A 441 -1.04 1.63 -31.98
C SER A 441 0.26 0.85 -32.09
N ILE A 442 1.38 1.55 -31.90
CA ILE A 442 2.73 0.99 -31.92
C ILE A 442 2.89 -0.19 -30.94
N CYS A 443 2.15 -0.24 -29.83
CA CYS A 443 2.20 -1.35 -28.88
C CYS A 443 1.73 -2.69 -29.48
N TYR A 444 0.89 -2.65 -30.52
CA TYR A 444 0.43 -3.82 -31.29
C TYR A 444 1.20 -4.07 -32.57
N MET A 445 2.19 -3.24 -32.89
CA MET A 445 3.11 -3.55 -33.99
C MET A 445 4.14 -4.59 -33.53
N PRO A 446 4.65 -5.44 -34.44
CA PRO A 446 5.82 -6.26 -34.15
C PRO A 446 6.99 -5.37 -33.69
N PRO A 447 7.85 -5.85 -32.77
CA PRO A 447 8.93 -5.02 -32.23
C PRO A 447 9.90 -4.71 -33.37
N MET A 448 10.03 -3.42 -33.67
CA MET A 448 10.86 -2.96 -34.77
C MET A 448 12.34 -3.13 -34.44
N GLU A 449 13.17 -3.27 -35.46
CA GLU A 449 14.60 -3.08 -35.29
C GLU A 449 14.91 -1.61 -34.99
N LYS A 450 16.01 -1.37 -34.28
CA LYS A 450 16.32 -0.04 -33.71
C LYS A 450 16.29 1.08 -34.76
N LYS A 451 16.90 0.82 -35.90
CA LYS A 451 16.97 1.79 -37.02
C LYS A 451 15.58 2.10 -37.57
N ASP A 452 14.71 1.11 -37.66
CA ASP A 452 13.34 1.28 -38.18
C ASP A 452 12.48 2.07 -37.19
N LEU A 453 12.64 1.82 -35.88
CA LEU A 453 11.99 2.63 -34.85
C LEU A 453 12.46 4.09 -34.89
N GLU A 454 13.76 4.32 -35.02
CA GLU A 454 14.32 5.68 -35.12
C GLU A 454 13.74 6.39 -36.36
N ASN A 455 13.67 5.73 -37.50
CA ASN A 455 13.05 6.27 -38.72
C ASN A 455 11.56 6.58 -38.50
N TRP A 456 10.81 5.66 -37.87
CA TRP A 456 9.39 5.83 -37.58
C TRP A 456 9.12 7.02 -36.66
N LEU A 457 9.98 7.24 -35.66
CA LEU A 457 9.92 8.38 -34.74
C LEU A 457 10.38 9.69 -35.42
N ALA A 458 11.37 9.61 -36.32
CA ALA A 458 11.87 10.76 -37.07
C ALA A 458 10.80 11.30 -38.03
N GLN A 459 10.08 10.43 -38.75
CA GLN A 459 8.95 10.80 -39.62
C GLN A 459 7.85 11.56 -38.85
N ARG A 460 7.68 11.26 -37.55
CA ARG A 460 6.72 11.91 -36.66
C ARG A 460 7.28 13.13 -35.92
N LYS A 461 8.53 13.53 -36.19
CA LYS A 461 9.25 14.63 -35.53
C LYS A 461 9.38 14.45 -34.00
N LEU A 462 9.45 13.20 -33.57
CA LEU A 462 9.55 12.79 -32.16
C LEU A 462 10.97 12.41 -31.73
N LEU A 463 11.85 12.11 -32.70
CA LEU A 463 13.24 11.77 -32.47
C LEU A 463 14.13 13.02 -32.33
N GLY A 464 14.99 13.06 -31.31
CA GLY A 464 16.02 14.08 -31.16
C GLY A 464 16.50 14.26 -29.72
N ARG A 465 17.66 14.91 -29.53
CA ARG A 465 18.25 15.15 -28.19
C ARG A 465 17.35 15.98 -27.28
N TRP A 466 16.61 16.93 -27.84
CA TRP A 466 15.68 17.82 -27.14
C TRP A 466 14.20 17.48 -27.43
N LYS A 467 13.94 16.24 -27.85
CA LYS A 467 12.59 15.74 -28.18
C LYS A 467 12.20 14.62 -27.23
N SER A 468 10.94 14.19 -27.33
CA SER A 468 10.36 13.13 -26.50
C SER A 468 11.19 11.84 -26.50
N PHE A 469 11.73 11.46 -27.66
CA PHE A 469 12.56 10.27 -27.80
C PHE A 469 13.98 10.66 -28.18
N HIS A 470 14.87 10.60 -27.19
CA HIS A 470 16.31 10.77 -27.37
C HIS A 470 16.99 9.40 -27.52
N PRO A 471 18.18 9.32 -28.16
CA PRO A 471 18.86 8.06 -28.41
C PRO A 471 19.07 7.20 -27.15
N ASP A 472 19.38 7.79 -25.99
CA ASP A 472 19.56 7.02 -24.76
C ASP A 472 18.27 6.31 -24.31
N LEU A 473 17.10 6.91 -24.53
CA LEU A 473 15.81 6.28 -24.23
C LEU A 473 15.58 5.05 -25.11
N ILE A 474 15.90 5.17 -26.39
CA ILE A 474 15.78 4.07 -27.34
C ILE A 474 16.76 2.96 -26.95
N ASN A 475 18.01 3.29 -26.63
CA ASN A 475 18.99 2.32 -26.13
C ASN A 475 18.47 1.59 -24.89
N MET A 476 17.95 2.33 -23.90
CA MET A 476 17.37 1.72 -22.69
C MET A 476 16.26 0.73 -22.98
N LEU A 477 15.39 1.00 -23.98
CA LEU A 477 14.35 0.06 -24.41
C LEU A 477 14.97 -1.24 -24.96
N TYR A 478 15.90 -1.14 -25.92
CA TYR A 478 16.52 -2.33 -26.54
C TYR A 478 17.40 -3.12 -25.56
N ASP A 479 18.11 -2.43 -24.67
CA ASP A 479 18.89 -3.05 -23.60
C ASP A 479 17.97 -3.84 -22.66
N LYS A 480 16.82 -3.24 -22.29
CA LYS A 480 15.83 -3.90 -21.43
C LYS A 480 15.18 -5.10 -22.11
N MET A 481 14.84 -4.98 -23.39
CA MET A 481 14.31 -6.09 -24.19
C MET A 481 15.29 -7.27 -24.23
N SER A 482 16.56 -6.98 -24.53
CA SER A 482 17.63 -7.99 -24.61
C SER A 482 17.89 -8.65 -23.26
N ALA A 483 17.94 -7.85 -22.19
CA ALA A 483 18.12 -8.35 -20.83
C ALA A 483 16.95 -9.26 -20.39
N TYR A 484 15.71 -8.89 -20.72
CA TYR A 484 14.53 -9.68 -20.38
C TYR A 484 14.49 -11.02 -21.14
N GLU A 485 14.83 -11.01 -22.44
CA GLU A 485 14.93 -12.23 -23.23
C GLU A 485 16.00 -13.18 -22.68
N LYS A 486 17.17 -12.65 -22.34
CA LYS A 486 18.26 -13.43 -21.73
C LYS A 486 17.82 -14.04 -20.39
N LYS A 487 17.22 -13.25 -19.50
CA LYS A 487 16.70 -13.72 -18.21
C LYS A 487 15.72 -14.88 -18.38
N LEU A 488 14.76 -14.77 -19.30
CA LEU A 488 13.80 -15.86 -19.52
C LEU A 488 14.42 -17.13 -20.10
N LYS A 489 15.43 -17.02 -20.96
CA LYS A 489 16.19 -18.19 -21.44
C LYS A 489 16.92 -18.88 -20.29
N GLU A 490 17.54 -18.12 -19.40
CA GLU A 490 18.21 -18.64 -18.21
C GLU A 490 17.22 -19.30 -17.22
N ASP A 491 16.10 -18.64 -16.92
CA ASP A 491 15.06 -19.17 -16.03
C ASP A 491 14.49 -20.50 -16.56
N ARG A 492 14.22 -20.58 -17.88
CA ARG A 492 13.77 -21.84 -18.53
C ARG A 492 14.81 -22.95 -18.41
N LYS A 493 16.09 -22.62 -18.62
CA LYS A 493 17.20 -23.59 -18.49
C LYS A 493 17.31 -24.11 -17.05
N GLN A 494 17.19 -23.21 -16.06
CA GLN A 494 17.20 -23.60 -14.65
C GLN A 494 15.99 -24.46 -14.27
N LEU A 495 14.80 -24.13 -14.77
CA LEU A 495 13.59 -24.91 -14.52
C LEU A 495 13.71 -26.33 -15.08
N MET A 496 14.18 -26.47 -16.33
CA MET A 496 14.43 -27.78 -16.94
C MET A 496 15.44 -28.60 -16.13
N LYS A 497 16.51 -27.97 -15.65
CA LYS A 497 17.49 -28.63 -14.78
C LYS A 497 16.86 -29.13 -13.48
N ARG A 498 16.00 -28.33 -12.84
CA ARG A 498 15.29 -28.73 -11.60
C ARG A 498 14.32 -29.89 -11.85
N LEU A 499 13.55 -29.82 -12.94
CA LEU A 499 12.62 -30.90 -13.31
C LEU A 499 13.36 -32.21 -13.60
N LEU A 500 14.49 -32.15 -14.30
CA LEU A 500 15.34 -33.33 -14.53
C LEU A 500 15.84 -33.94 -13.21
N VAL A 501 16.35 -33.13 -12.28
CA VAL A 501 16.80 -33.63 -10.96
C VAL A 501 15.64 -34.24 -10.17
N GLN A 502 14.46 -33.63 -10.19
CA GLN A 502 13.27 -34.18 -9.52
C GLN A 502 12.78 -35.47 -10.16
N SER A 503 12.93 -35.63 -11.48
CA SER A 503 12.59 -36.87 -12.18
C SER A 503 13.61 -37.98 -11.86
N ILE A 504 14.90 -37.67 -11.80
CA ILE A 504 15.95 -38.64 -11.40
C ILE A 504 15.72 -39.10 -9.96
N ARG A 505 15.49 -38.19 -9.01
CA ARG A 505 15.19 -38.58 -7.61
C ARG A 505 13.95 -39.46 -7.49
N ARG A 506 12.91 -39.21 -8.27
CA ARG A 506 11.70 -40.05 -8.30
C ARG A 506 11.91 -41.42 -8.95
N LEU A 507 12.97 -41.59 -9.73
CA LEU A 507 13.38 -42.89 -10.27
C LEU A 507 14.26 -43.65 -9.27
N ASP A 508 15.07 -42.96 -8.46
CA ASP A 508 15.88 -43.58 -7.40
C ASP A 508 15.04 -43.99 -6.16
N GLU A 509 13.88 -43.37 -5.95
CA GLU A 509 12.94 -43.69 -4.87
C GLU A 509 11.92 -44.80 -5.22
N LYS A 510 11.96 -45.33 -6.45
CA LYS A 510 11.13 -46.46 -6.91
C LYS A 510 11.99 -47.69 -7.13
#